data_AF-A0AA36J950-F1
#
_entry.id   AF-A0AA36J950-F1
#
_cell.length_a   1.000
_cell.length_b   1.000
_cell.length_c   1.000
_cell.angle_alpha   90.00
_cell.angle_beta   90.00
_cell.angle_gamma   90.00
#
_symmetry.space_group_name_H-M   'P 1'
#
loop_
_entity.id
_entity.type
_entity.pdbx_description
1 polymer ?
#
loop_
_entity_poly.entity_id
_entity_poly.type
_entity_poly.pdbx_seq_one_letter_code
_entity_poly.pdbx_strand_id
1 'polypeptide(L)'
;MVACWKQKWREQWNKIKRQYLEEADASDHSGQELARMRCSWTRTTWWVFLAINLPRLLLRQVRRSRGDQTGEEFELGLLWVCAMGLVLVWCPRLINPCSQDVLYMMAALGMDAAIVIAGLFQSIDVRDVITLTFPGRFMYAVLAKRASCVVFCITAHFLQAIQLTVAQDAQGTESAIPIPGLLPIFLAMFWGILAVRRLLLENVLLRVDVQKRTVELGAVSSLLAACYDAVLEVDQGLRLAHDSPQLSSMLLRTQRASGLSGEVLPNLFHEEDRARISEQFRTSTSQSATALNADILDSDFNRVKVELVCVQFDNLTNDRCFLVGIREIQDFERGSLAAAPVHPPTSSAADFCLVFDLQSLEIQIMSDGMKQLCKSLHPSNSMPDSILDIVSPESHLSLRSQLQLLKESDEAAAVTLKLLGVGERQASVTREYDHFLERWVANMFIPTATLTQSNLRSLSDERGQHFGRGRSDHSSLSSRSSRSRRSRSLRSSSRAESRAADRAGSITQLHVTMIPL
;
A
#
# COMPACT_ATOMS: atom_id res chain seq x y z
N MET A 1 -31.19 36.31 18.22
CA MET A 1 -31.17 34.84 18.44
C MET A 1 -31.25 34.04 17.14
N VAL A 2 -32.26 34.25 16.29
CA VAL A 2 -32.43 33.54 14.99
C VAL A 2 -31.21 33.66 14.05
N ALA A 3 -30.59 34.84 13.94
CA ALA A 3 -29.41 35.06 13.10
C ALA A 3 -28.19 34.23 13.56
N CYS A 4 -27.95 34.14 14.87
CA CYS A 4 -26.88 33.34 15.47
C CYS A 4 -27.11 31.83 15.23
N TRP A 5 -28.36 31.37 15.36
CA TRP A 5 -28.72 29.98 15.09
C TRP A 5 -28.51 29.61 13.60
N LYS A 6 -28.91 30.49 12.69
CA LYS A 6 -28.69 30.32 11.24
C LYS A 6 -27.21 30.31 10.85
N GLN A 7 -26.36 31.04 11.57
CA GLN A 7 -24.91 31.03 11.36
C GLN A 7 -24.29 29.72 11.86
N LYS A 8 -24.60 29.31 13.11
CA LYS A 8 -24.10 28.08 13.71
C LYS A 8 -24.51 26.84 12.90
N TRP A 9 -25.73 26.85 12.35
CA TRP A 9 -26.21 25.79 11.47
C TRP A 9 -25.49 25.78 10.12
N ARG A 10 -25.19 26.94 9.53
CA ARG A 10 -24.36 27.02 8.31
C ARG A 10 -22.93 26.55 8.53
N GLU A 11 -22.32 26.88 9.66
CA GLU A 11 -20.98 26.42 10.02
C GLU A 11 -20.94 24.90 10.22
N GLN A 12 -21.91 24.34 10.95
CA GLN A 12 -22.11 22.89 11.10
C GLN A 12 -22.31 22.22 9.73
N TRP A 13 -23.20 22.76 8.89
CA TRP A 13 -23.44 22.22 7.55
C TRP A 13 -22.20 22.27 6.65
N ASN A 14 -21.44 23.36 6.69
CA ASN A 14 -20.20 23.50 5.94
C ASN A 14 -19.08 22.59 6.47
N LYS A 15 -19.09 22.26 7.78
CA LYS A 15 -18.18 21.28 8.37
C LYS A 15 -18.53 19.87 7.92
N ILE A 16 -19.81 19.50 7.99
CA ILE A 16 -20.32 18.21 7.47
C ILE A 16 -20.02 18.09 5.98
N LYS A 17 -20.29 19.14 5.19
CA LYS A 17 -20.02 19.14 3.75
C LYS A 17 -18.53 19.02 3.43
N ARG A 18 -17.64 19.68 4.19
CA ARG A 18 -16.19 19.55 4.02
C ARG A 18 -15.70 18.16 4.37
N GLN A 19 -16.15 17.59 5.49
CA GLN A 19 -15.88 16.19 5.84
C GLN A 19 -16.36 15.26 4.73
N TYR A 20 -17.57 15.47 4.20
CA TYR A 20 -18.10 14.67 3.09
C TYR A 20 -17.29 14.81 1.78
N LEU A 21 -16.67 15.97 1.52
CA LEU A 21 -15.86 16.21 0.32
C LEU A 21 -14.45 15.65 0.47
N GLU A 22 -13.82 15.81 1.63
CA GLU A 22 -12.52 15.19 1.94
C GLU A 22 -12.64 13.67 2.00
N GLU A 23 -13.74 13.15 2.58
CA GLU A 23 -14.12 11.75 2.48
C GLU A 23 -14.41 11.36 1.04
N ALA A 24 -15.03 12.21 0.21
CA ALA A 24 -15.30 11.88 -1.19
C ALA A 24 -14.02 11.65 -2.00
N ASP A 25 -12.96 12.43 -1.80
CA ASP A 25 -11.68 12.25 -2.51
C ASP A 25 -10.91 11.02 -2.00
N ALA A 26 -10.88 10.78 -0.68
CA ALA A 26 -10.36 9.54 -0.12
C ALA A 26 -11.25 8.31 -0.47
N SER A 27 -12.52 8.55 -0.81
CA SER A 27 -13.50 7.51 -1.13
C SER A 27 -13.36 6.92 -2.51
N ASP A 28 -12.53 7.43 -3.41
CA ASP A 28 -12.49 6.83 -4.74
C ASP A 28 -11.89 5.41 -4.67
N HIS A 29 -10.90 5.18 -3.79
CA HIS A 29 -10.38 3.84 -3.56
C HIS A 29 -11.30 2.98 -2.67
N SER A 30 -11.70 3.48 -1.50
CA SER A 30 -12.56 2.72 -0.57
C SER A 30 -13.97 2.51 -1.13
N GLY A 31 -14.46 3.42 -1.95
CA GLY A 31 -15.72 3.33 -2.67
C GLY A 31 -15.69 2.30 -3.80
N GLN A 32 -14.57 2.17 -4.51
CA GLN A 32 -14.37 1.07 -5.45
C GLN A 32 -14.34 -0.29 -4.73
N GLU A 33 -13.65 -0.38 -3.60
CA GLU A 33 -13.59 -1.60 -2.81
C GLU A 33 -14.96 -1.98 -2.24
N LEU A 34 -15.68 -1.02 -1.67
CA LEU A 34 -17.05 -1.20 -1.19
C LEU A 34 -17.98 -1.67 -2.32
N ALA A 35 -17.84 -1.11 -3.53
CA ALA A 35 -18.63 -1.55 -4.68
C ALA A 35 -18.30 -3.00 -5.07
N ARG A 36 -17.02 -3.39 -5.07
CA ARG A 36 -16.60 -4.78 -5.32
C ARG A 36 -17.13 -5.73 -4.26
N MET A 37 -17.04 -5.35 -2.98
CA MET A 37 -17.60 -6.13 -1.87
C MET A 37 -19.11 -6.31 -2.02
N ARG A 38 -19.86 -5.24 -2.33
CA ARG A 38 -21.30 -5.34 -2.56
C ARG A 38 -21.64 -6.22 -3.76
N CYS A 39 -20.87 -6.16 -4.86
CA CYS A 39 -21.07 -7.07 -6.00
C CYS A 39 -20.83 -8.54 -5.61
N SER A 40 -19.77 -8.82 -4.85
CA SER A 40 -19.48 -10.15 -4.32
C SER A 40 -20.62 -10.66 -3.43
N TRP A 41 -21.06 -9.84 -2.47
CA TRP A 41 -22.19 -10.16 -1.59
C TRP A 41 -23.48 -10.35 -2.36
N THR A 42 -23.78 -9.49 -3.33
CA THR A 42 -24.96 -9.64 -4.20
C THR A 42 -24.96 -11.01 -4.86
N ARG A 43 -23.82 -11.42 -5.43
CA ARG A 43 -23.67 -12.74 -6.07
C ARG A 43 -23.88 -13.87 -5.06
N THR A 44 -23.23 -13.81 -3.90
CA THR A 44 -23.36 -14.84 -2.85
C THR A 44 -24.79 -14.93 -2.34
N THR A 45 -25.43 -13.78 -2.08
CA THR A 45 -26.84 -13.71 -1.66
C THR A 45 -27.75 -14.36 -2.69
N TRP A 46 -27.62 -14.04 -3.98
CA TRP A 46 -28.42 -14.66 -5.04
C TRP A 46 -28.18 -16.17 -5.15
N TRP A 47 -26.94 -16.63 -4.99
CA TRP A 47 -26.63 -18.06 -4.93
C TRP A 47 -27.33 -18.76 -3.77
N VAL A 48 -27.26 -18.20 -2.57
CA VAL A 48 -27.94 -18.75 -1.38
C VAL A 48 -29.46 -18.74 -1.58
N PHE A 49 -30.02 -17.65 -2.09
CA PHE A 49 -31.46 -17.56 -2.39
C PHE A 49 -31.89 -18.62 -3.40
N LEU A 50 -31.15 -18.80 -4.50
CA LEU A 50 -31.44 -19.84 -5.48
C LEU A 50 -31.32 -21.24 -4.90
N ALA A 51 -30.26 -21.52 -4.14
CA ALA A 51 -30.04 -22.83 -3.53
C ALA A 51 -31.20 -23.23 -2.60
N ILE A 52 -31.82 -22.26 -1.91
CA ILE A 52 -32.97 -22.49 -1.04
C ILE A 52 -34.28 -22.60 -1.84
N ASN A 53 -34.50 -21.69 -2.80
CA ASN A 53 -35.81 -21.51 -3.42
C ASN A 53 -36.03 -22.36 -4.67
N LEU A 54 -34.97 -22.66 -5.44
CA LEU A 54 -35.08 -23.45 -6.65
C LEU A 54 -35.54 -24.90 -6.37
N PRO A 55 -35.00 -25.63 -5.37
CA PRO A 55 -35.49 -26.96 -5.04
C PRO A 55 -36.95 -26.94 -4.56
N ARG A 56 -37.35 -25.91 -3.79
CA ARG A 56 -38.74 -25.73 -3.35
C ARG A 56 -39.67 -25.54 -4.54
N LEU A 57 -39.30 -24.69 -5.49
CA LEU A 57 -40.06 -24.48 -6.71
C LEU A 57 -40.20 -25.78 -7.53
N LEU A 58 -39.11 -26.53 -7.71
CA LEU A 58 -39.12 -27.80 -8.43
C LEU A 58 -39.97 -28.87 -7.73
N LEU A 59 -39.85 -29.02 -6.40
CA LEU A 59 -40.66 -29.94 -5.62
C LEU A 59 -42.15 -29.66 -5.77
N ARG A 60 -42.55 -28.38 -5.76
CA ARG A 60 -43.94 -27.98 -6.01
C ARG A 60 -44.42 -28.34 -7.41
N GLN A 61 -43.60 -28.10 -8.43
CA GLN A 61 -43.94 -28.49 -9.81
C GLN A 61 -44.09 -30.02 -9.95
N VAL A 62 -43.23 -30.79 -9.29
CA VAL A 62 -43.31 -32.27 -9.28
C VAL A 62 -44.58 -32.74 -8.57
N ARG A 63 -44.94 -32.18 -7.42
CA ARG A 63 -46.21 -32.50 -6.73
C ARG A 63 -47.41 -32.22 -7.62
N ARG A 64 -47.42 -31.06 -8.27
CA ARG A 64 -48.47 -30.68 -9.22
C ARG A 64 -48.58 -31.64 -10.40
N SER A 65 -47.45 -32.09 -10.97
CA SER A 65 -47.45 -33.08 -12.05
C SER A 65 -47.98 -34.46 -11.63
N ARG A 66 -47.93 -34.79 -10.33
CA ARG A 66 -48.47 -36.04 -9.77
C ARG A 66 -49.97 -35.96 -9.46
N GLY A 67 -50.62 -34.86 -9.82
CA GLY A 67 -52.05 -34.66 -9.56
C GLY A 67 -52.38 -34.32 -8.11
N ASP A 68 -51.38 -34.02 -7.27
CA ASP A 68 -51.60 -33.50 -5.93
C ASP A 68 -52.03 -32.03 -6.04
N GLN A 69 -53.35 -31.82 -6.16
CA GLN A 69 -53.98 -30.50 -6.28
C GLN A 69 -54.31 -29.90 -4.90
N THR A 70 -53.60 -30.29 -3.84
CA THR A 70 -53.83 -29.77 -2.49
C THR A 70 -53.45 -28.29 -2.40
N GLY A 71 -54.35 -27.40 -2.87
CA GLY A 71 -54.43 -25.97 -2.53
C GLY A 71 -53.20 -25.08 -2.75
N GLU A 72 -52.07 -25.59 -3.25
CA GLU A 72 -50.85 -24.79 -3.37
C GLU A 72 -50.96 -23.85 -4.57
N GLU A 73 -51.28 -22.61 -4.25
CA GLU A 73 -51.39 -21.48 -5.16
C GLU A 73 -50.07 -21.19 -5.89
N PHE A 74 -50.19 -20.67 -7.11
CA PHE A 74 -49.02 -20.37 -7.94
C PHE A 74 -48.30 -19.12 -7.43
N GLU A 75 -47.18 -19.30 -6.71
CA GLU A 75 -46.37 -18.20 -6.19
C GLU A 75 -45.54 -17.51 -7.29
N LEU A 76 -46.16 -16.58 -8.02
CA LEU A 76 -45.53 -15.79 -9.08
C LEU A 76 -44.27 -15.04 -8.58
N GLY A 77 -44.29 -14.57 -7.33
CA GLY A 77 -43.13 -13.90 -6.70
C GLY A 77 -41.90 -14.81 -6.59
N LEU A 78 -42.09 -16.07 -6.19
CA LEU A 78 -41.01 -17.04 -6.09
C LEU A 78 -40.42 -17.36 -7.48
N LEU A 79 -41.29 -17.50 -8.48
CA LEU A 79 -40.86 -17.70 -9.86
C LEU A 79 -40.03 -16.53 -10.37
N TRP A 80 -40.47 -15.29 -10.13
CA TRP A 80 -39.72 -14.08 -10.51
C TRP A 80 -38.33 -14.03 -9.86
N VAL A 81 -38.24 -14.27 -8.55
CA VAL A 81 -36.97 -14.29 -7.81
C VAL A 81 -36.05 -15.38 -8.36
N CYS A 82 -36.56 -16.60 -8.58
CA CYS A 82 -35.76 -17.69 -9.16
C CYS A 82 -35.30 -17.37 -10.58
N ALA A 83 -36.16 -16.79 -11.43
CA ALA A 83 -35.81 -16.40 -12.79
C ALA A 83 -34.72 -15.31 -12.80
N MET A 84 -34.89 -14.25 -12.01
CA MET A 84 -33.90 -13.19 -11.86
C MET A 84 -32.58 -13.74 -11.31
N GLY A 85 -32.64 -14.58 -10.28
CA GLY A 85 -31.46 -15.22 -9.71
C GLY A 85 -30.71 -16.06 -10.74
N LEU A 86 -31.43 -16.88 -11.53
CA LEU A 86 -30.82 -17.72 -12.57
C LEU A 86 -30.13 -16.87 -13.64
N VAL A 87 -30.75 -15.78 -14.09
CA VAL A 87 -30.14 -14.82 -15.03
C VAL A 87 -28.85 -14.25 -14.45
N LEU A 88 -28.84 -13.88 -13.16
CA LEU A 88 -27.66 -13.31 -12.52
C LEU A 88 -26.53 -14.31 -12.28
N VAL A 89 -26.87 -15.57 -11.98
CA VAL A 89 -25.90 -16.65 -11.86
C VAL A 89 -25.32 -17.03 -13.22
N TRP A 90 -26.16 -17.09 -14.26
CA TRP A 90 -25.73 -17.38 -15.63
C TRP A 90 -24.87 -16.26 -16.20
N CYS A 91 -25.24 -15.01 -15.95
CA CYS A 91 -24.58 -13.82 -16.48
C CYS A 91 -23.96 -12.98 -15.35
N PRO A 92 -22.90 -13.45 -14.67
CA PRO A 92 -22.31 -12.74 -13.52
C PRO A 92 -21.76 -11.36 -13.88
N ARG A 93 -21.46 -11.11 -15.17
CA ARG A 93 -21.04 -9.80 -15.69
C ARG A 93 -22.11 -8.72 -15.56
N LEU A 94 -23.39 -9.09 -15.39
CA LEU A 94 -24.47 -8.14 -15.12
C LEU A 94 -24.35 -7.52 -13.71
N ILE A 95 -23.63 -8.15 -12.80
CA ILE A 95 -23.34 -7.62 -11.47
C ILE A 95 -22.05 -6.80 -11.55
N ASN A 96 -22.18 -5.52 -11.86
CA ASN A 96 -21.09 -4.56 -11.92
C ASN A 96 -21.42 -3.35 -11.01
N PRO A 97 -20.42 -2.69 -10.39
CA PRO A 97 -20.61 -1.42 -9.68
C PRO A 97 -21.50 -0.37 -10.37
N CYS A 98 -21.53 -0.35 -11.72
CA CYS A 98 -22.36 0.58 -12.48
C CYS A 98 -23.82 0.13 -12.63
N SER A 99 -24.08 -1.17 -12.70
CA SER A 99 -25.42 -1.74 -12.89
C SER A 99 -26.13 -2.07 -11.59
N GLN A 100 -25.44 -2.00 -10.45
CA GLN A 100 -25.97 -2.42 -9.15
C GLN A 100 -27.27 -1.71 -8.74
N ASP A 101 -27.38 -0.40 -8.95
CA ASP A 101 -28.61 0.36 -8.64
C ASP A 101 -29.78 -0.08 -9.55
N VAL A 102 -29.50 -0.31 -10.84
CA VAL A 102 -30.49 -0.78 -11.81
C VAL A 102 -30.97 -2.17 -11.42
N LEU A 103 -30.04 -3.06 -11.09
CA LEU A 103 -30.36 -4.42 -10.68
C LEU A 103 -31.22 -4.46 -9.41
N TYR A 104 -30.87 -3.62 -8.43
CA TYR A 104 -31.68 -3.44 -7.22
C TYR A 104 -33.10 -2.99 -7.55
N MET A 105 -33.25 -1.95 -8.36
CA MET A 105 -34.57 -1.44 -8.75
C MET A 105 -35.38 -2.49 -9.52
N MET A 106 -34.77 -3.22 -10.45
CA MET A 106 -35.44 -4.29 -11.21
C MET A 106 -35.91 -5.43 -10.31
N ALA A 107 -35.07 -5.85 -9.35
CA ALA A 107 -35.45 -6.90 -8.42
C ALA A 107 -36.60 -6.45 -7.50
N ALA A 108 -36.50 -5.24 -6.93
CA ALA A 108 -37.51 -4.69 -6.02
C ALA A 108 -38.85 -4.44 -6.72
N LEU A 109 -38.83 -3.69 -7.83
CA LEU A 109 -40.05 -3.36 -8.58
C LEU A 109 -40.66 -4.59 -9.26
N GLY A 110 -39.83 -5.53 -9.72
CA GLY A 110 -40.34 -6.78 -10.28
C GLY A 110 -41.01 -7.67 -9.24
N MET A 111 -40.49 -7.70 -8.01
CA MET A 111 -41.15 -8.38 -6.89
C MET A 111 -42.46 -7.69 -6.52
N ASP A 112 -42.46 -6.36 -6.45
CA ASP A 112 -43.67 -5.55 -6.26
C ASP A 112 -44.75 -5.85 -7.31
N ALA A 113 -44.37 -5.86 -8.60
CA ALA A 113 -45.26 -6.19 -9.71
C ALA A 113 -45.80 -7.63 -9.63
N ALA A 114 -44.95 -8.60 -9.28
CA ALA A 114 -45.37 -10.00 -9.11
C ALA A 114 -46.43 -10.15 -8.01
N ILE A 115 -46.33 -9.36 -6.94
CA ILE A 115 -47.31 -9.35 -5.85
C ILE A 115 -48.62 -8.71 -6.29
N VAL A 116 -48.58 -7.57 -7.01
CA VAL A 116 -49.80 -6.96 -7.57
C VAL A 116 -50.52 -7.94 -8.48
N ILE A 117 -49.80 -8.59 -9.39
CA ILE A 117 -50.39 -9.56 -10.32
C ILE A 117 -50.98 -10.74 -9.56
N ALA A 118 -50.29 -11.29 -8.56
CA ALA A 118 -50.83 -12.36 -7.73
C ALA A 118 -52.11 -11.91 -6.98
N GLY A 119 -52.10 -10.69 -6.43
CA GLY A 119 -53.25 -10.11 -5.73
C GLY A 119 -54.47 -9.83 -6.63
N LEU A 120 -54.31 -9.72 -7.95
CA LEU A 120 -55.43 -9.63 -8.88
C LEU A 120 -56.21 -10.95 -9.00
N PHE A 121 -55.54 -12.08 -8.79
CA PHE A 121 -56.15 -13.40 -8.90
C PHE A 121 -56.54 -14.00 -7.54
N GLN A 122 -55.96 -13.50 -6.44
CA GLN A 122 -56.10 -14.06 -5.10
C GLN A 122 -56.26 -12.97 -4.04
N SER A 123 -57.08 -13.25 -3.02
CA SER A 123 -57.21 -12.39 -1.84
C SER A 123 -55.98 -12.54 -0.95
N ILE A 124 -54.89 -11.87 -1.30
CA ILE A 124 -53.64 -11.87 -0.52
C ILE A 124 -53.79 -10.89 0.64
N ASP A 125 -53.49 -11.31 1.88
CA ASP A 125 -53.41 -10.42 3.03
C ASP A 125 -52.16 -9.51 2.92
N VAL A 126 -52.34 -8.20 3.12
CA VAL A 126 -51.26 -7.21 3.12
C VAL A 126 -50.22 -7.53 4.21
N ARG A 127 -50.66 -8.14 5.32
CA ARG A 127 -49.74 -8.57 6.39
C ARG A 127 -48.75 -9.61 5.90
N ASP A 128 -49.21 -10.56 5.10
CA ASP A 128 -48.35 -11.62 4.55
C ASP A 128 -47.39 -11.04 3.50
N VAL A 129 -47.85 -10.09 2.69
CA VAL A 129 -47.00 -9.36 1.74
C VAL A 129 -45.85 -8.64 2.47
N ILE A 130 -46.17 -7.90 3.54
CA ILE A 130 -45.16 -7.17 4.32
C ILE A 130 -44.19 -8.16 4.97
N THR A 131 -44.71 -9.21 5.63
CA THR A 131 -43.89 -10.19 6.35
C THR A 131 -42.96 -10.97 5.41
N LEU A 132 -43.48 -11.37 4.25
CA LEU A 132 -42.73 -12.14 3.26
C LEU A 132 -41.67 -11.29 2.54
N THR A 133 -41.99 -10.05 2.19
CA THR A 133 -41.07 -9.21 1.40
C THR A 133 -40.06 -8.45 2.26
N PHE A 134 -40.34 -8.23 3.54
CA PHE A 134 -39.48 -7.43 4.42
C PHE A 134 -38.03 -7.93 4.49
N PRO A 135 -37.75 -9.22 4.78
CA PRO A 135 -36.36 -9.71 4.85
C PRO A 135 -35.63 -9.57 3.52
N GLY A 136 -36.31 -9.88 2.41
CA GLY A 136 -35.77 -9.73 1.07
C GLY A 136 -35.39 -8.27 0.79
N ARG A 137 -36.30 -7.34 1.01
CA ARG A 137 -36.05 -5.89 0.81
C ARG A 137 -34.91 -5.38 1.67
N PHE A 138 -34.81 -5.82 2.91
CA PHE A 138 -33.70 -5.45 3.79
C PHE A 138 -32.36 -5.88 3.20
N MET A 139 -32.27 -7.15 2.80
CA MET A 139 -31.08 -7.72 2.17
C MET A 139 -30.72 -7.00 0.86
N TYR A 140 -31.68 -6.73 -0.01
CA TYR A 140 -31.41 -6.08 -1.30
C TYR A 140 -31.11 -4.58 -1.16
N ALA A 141 -31.76 -3.87 -0.23
CA ALA A 141 -31.56 -2.43 -0.07
C ALA A 141 -30.18 -2.07 0.49
N VAL A 142 -29.58 -2.98 1.26
CA VAL A 142 -28.20 -2.90 1.70
C VAL A 142 -27.21 -2.93 0.53
N LEU A 143 -27.58 -3.61 -0.56
CA LEU A 143 -26.73 -3.76 -1.75
C LEU A 143 -26.82 -2.58 -2.71
N ALA A 144 -27.82 -1.69 -2.59
CA ALA A 144 -27.94 -0.51 -3.44
C ALA A 144 -26.75 0.45 -3.26
N LYS A 145 -26.27 1.03 -4.36
CA LYS A 145 -25.17 2.01 -4.32
C LYS A 145 -25.68 3.36 -3.85
N ARG A 146 -26.80 3.84 -4.41
CA ARG A 146 -27.40 5.15 -4.07
C ARG A 146 -28.51 5.02 -3.05
N ALA A 147 -28.58 5.98 -2.12
CA ALA A 147 -29.69 6.06 -1.15
C ALA A 147 -31.01 6.44 -1.83
N SER A 148 -30.96 7.25 -2.89
CA SER A 148 -32.14 7.68 -3.64
C SER A 148 -32.92 6.51 -4.26
N CYS A 149 -32.23 5.49 -4.78
CA CYS A 149 -32.87 4.30 -5.33
C CYS A 149 -33.63 3.53 -4.25
N VAL A 150 -33.06 3.42 -3.05
CA VAL A 150 -33.70 2.75 -1.91
C VAL A 150 -34.93 3.52 -1.43
N VAL A 151 -34.81 4.85 -1.28
CA VAL A 151 -35.96 5.71 -0.94
C VAL A 151 -37.07 5.51 -1.96
N PHE A 152 -36.74 5.59 -3.26
CA PHE A 152 -37.70 5.42 -4.34
C PHE A 152 -38.42 4.06 -4.27
N CYS A 153 -37.69 2.94 -4.17
CA CYS A 153 -38.29 1.61 -4.10
C CYS A 153 -39.13 1.39 -2.83
N ILE A 154 -38.70 1.92 -1.67
CA ILE A 154 -39.47 1.83 -0.43
C ILE A 154 -40.76 2.66 -0.53
N THR A 155 -40.69 3.86 -1.12
CA THR A 155 -41.89 4.67 -1.36
C THR A 155 -42.84 4.00 -2.34
N ALA A 156 -42.33 3.43 -3.44
CA ALA A 156 -43.15 2.67 -4.39
C ALA A 156 -43.88 1.51 -3.69
N HIS A 157 -43.17 0.76 -2.84
CA HIS A 157 -43.77 -0.31 -2.06
C HIS A 157 -44.80 0.17 -1.05
N PHE A 158 -44.55 1.30 -0.38
CA PHE A 158 -45.49 1.91 0.55
C PHE A 158 -46.79 2.30 -0.16
N LEU A 159 -46.69 2.90 -1.35
CA LEU A 159 -47.84 3.24 -2.18
C LEU A 159 -48.61 1.98 -2.60
N GLN A 160 -47.91 0.90 -2.98
CA GLN A 160 -48.53 -0.38 -3.28
C GLN A 160 -49.26 -0.97 -2.06
N ALA A 161 -48.67 -0.92 -0.87
CA ALA A 161 -49.30 -1.41 0.35
C ALA A 161 -50.59 -0.63 0.65
N ILE A 162 -50.58 0.70 0.50
CA ILE A 162 -51.79 1.53 0.63
C ILE A 162 -52.86 1.10 -0.38
N GLN A 163 -52.49 0.90 -1.65
CA GLN A 163 -53.43 0.48 -2.69
C GLN A 163 -54.07 -0.87 -2.38
N LEU A 164 -53.28 -1.84 -1.92
CA LEU A 164 -53.78 -3.15 -1.51
C LEU A 164 -54.72 -3.05 -0.30
N THR A 165 -54.37 -2.25 0.72
CA THR A 165 -55.24 -2.02 1.88
C THR A 165 -56.58 -1.38 1.50
N VAL A 166 -56.57 -0.38 0.60
CA VAL A 166 -57.81 0.25 0.10
C VAL A 166 -58.65 -0.73 -0.69
N ALA A 167 -58.03 -1.59 -1.50
CA ALA A 167 -58.73 -2.63 -2.25
C ALA A 167 -59.38 -3.68 -1.33
N GLN A 168 -58.72 -4.05 -0.24
CA GLN A 168 -59.24 -4.98 0.77
C GLN A 168 -60.39 -4.40 1.60
N ASP A 169 -60.30 -3.12 1.96
CA ASP A 169 -61.34 -2.39 2.68
C ASP A 169 -62.62 -2.32 1.84
N ALA A 170 -62.49 -2.07 0.53
CA ALA A 170 -63.60 -2.10 -0.42
C ALA A 170 -64.28 -3.48 -0.52
N GLN A 171 -63.58 -4.56 -0.19
CA GLN A 171 -64.12 -5.93 -0.16
C GLN A 171 -64.75 -6.31 1.18
N GLY A 172 -64.71 -5.43 2.20
CA GLY A 172 -65.29 -5.69 3.52
C GLY A 172 -64.49 -6.69 4.37
N THR A 173 -63.18 -6.79 4.14
CA THR A 173 -62.33 -7.73 4.88
C THR A 173 -61.98 -7.14 6.26
N GLU A 174 -62.51 -7.71 7.35
CA GLU A 174 -62.33 -7.19 8.72
C GLU A 174 -60.87 -7.15 9.22
N SER A 175 -59.91 -7.80 8.53
CA SER A 175 -58.52 -7.90 8.95
C SER A 175 -57.58 -6.80 8.41
N ALA A 176 -58.09 -5.82 7.67
CA ALA A 176 -57.26 -4.78 7.07
C ALA A 176 -56.53 -3.94 8.13
N ILE A 177 -55.19 -3.87 8.03
CA ILE A 177 -54.38 -2.97 8.87
C ILE A 177 -54.75 -1.53 8.49
N PRO A 178 -55.17 -0.67 9.44
CA PRO A 178 -55.51 0.71 9.12
C PRO A 178 -54.27 1.45 8.58
N ILE A 179 -54.45 2.33 7.59
CA ILE A 179 -53.36 3.08 6.94
C ILE A 179 -52.40 3.77 7.94
N PRO A 180 -52.88 4.40 9.04
CA PRO A 180 -52.00 4.96 10.07
C PRO A 180 -51.06 3.93 10.72
N GLY A 181 -51.44 2.65 10.79
CA GLY A 181 -50.63 1.56 11.31
C GLY A 181 -49.52 1.10 10.35
N LEU A 182 -49.67 1.32 9.04
CA LEU A 182 -48.64 0.98 8.05
C LEU A 182 -47.44 1.92 8.11
N LEU A 183 -47.69 3.22 8.30
CA LEU A 183 -46.64 4.24 8.32
C LEU A 183 -45.47 3.94 9.28
N PRO A 184 -45.68 3.62 10.58
CA PRO A 184 -44.58 3.32 11.48
C PRO A 184 -43.78 2.07 11.08
N ILE A 185 -44.42 1.06 10.48
CA ILE A 185 -43.74 -0.16 10.00
C ILE A 185 -42.77 0.20 8.87
N PHE A 186 -43.23 0.99 7.89
CA PHE A 186 -42.39 1.42 6.78
C PHE A 186 -41.27 2.39 7.22
N LEU A 187 -41.55 3.29 8.16
CA LEU A 187 -40.52 4.14 8.75
C LEU A 187 -39.48 3.31 9.49
N ALA A 188 -39.89 2.33 10.31
CA ALA A 188 -38.96 1.44 11.00
C ALA A 188 -38.10 0.64 10.02
N MET A 189 -38.70 0.12 8.94
CA MET A 189 -37.97 -0.55 7.85
C MET A 189 -36.94 0.39 7.21
N PHE A 190 -37.35 1.60 6.85
CA PHE A 190 -36.48 2.60 6.23
C PHE A 190 -35.28 2.95 7.12
N TRP A 191 -35.54 3.23 8.41
CA TRP A 191 -34.50 3.53 9.38
C TRP A 191 -33.56 2.34 9.61
N GLY A 192 -34.09 1.11 9.69
CA GLY A 192 -33.29 -0.10 9.81
C GLY A 192 -32.34 -0.29 8.62
N ILE A 193 -32.82 -0.07 7.39
CA ILE A 193 -32.00 -0.15 6.18
C ILE A 193 -30.91 0.92 6.20
N LEU A 194 -31.22 2.16 6.57
CA LEU A 194 -30.22 3.21 6.69
C LEU A 194 -29.18 2.91 7.77
N ALA A 195 -29.59 2.37 8.91
CA ALA A 195 -28.70 1.98 10.00
C ALA A 195 -27.71 0.90 9.56
N VAL A 196 -28.19 -0.17 8.92
CA VAL A 196 -27.29 -1.22 8.41
C VAL A 196 -26.37 -0.73 7.31
N ARG A 197 -26.85 0.14 6.42
CA ARG A 197 -25.98 0.76 5.40
C ARG A 197 -24.86 1.60 6.03
N ARG A 198 -25.14 2.31 7.12
CA ARG A 198 -24.11 3.04 7.88
C ARG A 198 -23.12 2.10 8.54
N LEU A 199 -23.62 1.09 9.26
CA LEU A 199 -22.75 0.09 9.89
C LEU A 199 -21.82 -0.60 8.88
N LEU A 200 -22.33 -0.92 7.69
CA LEU A 200 -21.51 -1.51 6.63
C LEU A 200 -20.46 -0.56 6.08
N LEU A 201 -20.80 0.72 5.93
CA LEU A 201 -19.82 1.73 5.52
C LEU A 201 -18.72 1.85 6.58
N GLU A 202 -19.09 1.97 7.85
CA GLU A 202 -18.14 2.05 8.97
C GLU A 202 -17.24 0.82 9.04
N ASN A 203 -17.79 -0.39 8.90
CA ASN A 203 -17.01 -1.62 8.86
C ASN A 203 -16.00 -1.66 7.69
N VAL A 204 -16.40 -1.18 6.51
CA VAL A 204 -15.48 -1.13 5.36
C VAL A 204 -14.39 -0.09 5.58
N LEU A 205 -14.72 1.08 6.10
CA LEU A 205 -13.72 2.09 6.43
C LEU A 205 -12.71 1.56 7.46
N LEU A 206 -13.19 0.92 8.53
CA LEU A 206 -12.33 0.29 9.52
C LEU A 206 -11.42 -0.79 8.90
N ARG A 207 -11.95 -1.60 7.98
CA ARG A 207 -11.17 -2.64 7.31
C ARG A 207 -10.07 -2.05 6.41
N VAL A 208 -10.39 -1.00 5.67
CA VAL A 208 -9.42 -0.29 4.82
C VAL A 208 -8.34 0.36 5.68
N ASP A 209 -8.73 0.99 6.79
CA ASP A 209 -7.77 1.58 7.73
C ASP A 209 -6.85 0.54 8.35
N VAL A 210 -7.39 -0.61 8.75
CA VAL A 210 -6.59 -1.74 9.24
C VAL A 210 -5.62 -2.23 8.18
N GLN A 211 -6.08 -2.46 6.94
CA GLN A 211 -5.21 -2.90 5.85
C GLN A 211 -4.11 -1.88 5.56
N LYS A 212 -4.43 -0.59 5.55
CA LYS A 212 -3.45 0.48 5.34
C LYS A 212 -2.38 0.45 6.42
N ARG A 213 -2.77 0.37 7.69
CA ARG A 213 -1.83 0.27 8.81
C ARG A 213 -0.99 -1.01 8.75
N THR A 214 -1.58 -2.15 8.36
CA THR A 214 -0.84 -3.40 8.17
C THR A 214 0.18 -3.30 7.04
N VAL A 215 -0.16 -2.64 5.93
CA VAL A 215 0.78 -2.41 4.81
C VAL A 215 1.92 -1.47 5.22
N GLU A 216 1.60 -0.38 5.92
CA GLU A 216 2.61 0.56 6.44
C GLU A 216 3.55 -0.15 7.43
N LEU A 217 3.01 -0.89 8.40
CA LEU A 217 3.80 -1.66 9.37
C LEU A 217 4.63 -2.76 8.67
N GLY A 218 4.06 -3.44 7.69
CA GLY A 218 4.76 -4.45 6.88
C GLY A 218 5.92 -3.85 6.08
N ALA A 219 5.73 -2.65 5.51
CA ALA A 219 6.78 -1.94 4.79
C ALA A 219 7.92 -1.49 5.73
N VAL A 220 7.58 -0.95 6.91
CA VAL A 220 8.58 -0.57 7.92
C VAL A 220 9.33 -1.81 8.43
N SER A 221 8.62 -2.91 8.70
CA SER A 221 9.23 -4.18 9.11
C SER A 221 10.16 -4.74 8.03
N SER A 222 9.75 -4.71 6.76
CA SER A 222 10.59 -5.12 5.64
C SER A 222 11.83 -4.23 5.46
N LEU A 223 11.69 -2.92 5.68
CA LEU A 223 12.81 -1.98 5.60
C LEU A 223 13.81 -2.23 6.73
N LEU A 224 13.32 -2.41 7.96
CA LEU A 224 14.19 -2.75 9.10
C LEU A 224 14.86 -4.10 8.88
N ALA A 225 14.16 -5.11 8.36
CA ALA A 225 14.74 -6.42 8.10
C ALA A 225 15.85 -6.40 7.04
N ALA A 226 15.84 -5.42 6.13
CA ALA A 226 16.91 -5.22 5.16
C ALA A 226 18.13 -4.48 5.73
N CYS A 227 17.97 -3.70 6.80
CA CYS A 227 19.03 -2.84 7.36
C CYS A 227 19.58 -3.32 8.70
N TYR A 228 18.91 -4.26 9.36
CA TYR A 228 19.21 -4.74 10.71
C TYR A 228 19.29 -6.26 10.73
N ASP A 229 20.21 -6.81 11.53
CA ASP A 229 20.45 -8.25 11.63
C ASP A 229 19.28 -8.99 12.28
N ALA A 230 18.56 -8.32 13.21
CA ALA A 230 17.34 -8.83 13.81
C ALA A 230 16.25 -7.75 13.90
N VAL A 231 15.00 -8.14 13.68
CA VAL A 231 13.82 -7.29 13.89
C VAL A 231 12.85 -8.00 14.82
N LEU A 232 12.37 -7.29 15.83
CA LEU A 232 11.51 -7.83 16.89
C LEU A 232 10.36 -6.88 17.19
N GLU A 233 9.20 -7.46 17.47
CA GLU A 233 8.04 -6.77 18.00
C GLU A 233 7.99 -6.91 19.51
N VAL A 234 7.79 -5.79 20.20
CA VAL A 234 7.83 -5.69 21.65
C VAL A 234 6.57 -4.98 22.14
N ASP A 235 5.95 -5.53 23.18
CA ASP A 235 4.74 -4.98 23.78
C ASP A 235 5.02 -3.73 24.66
N GLN A 236 3.96 -3.16 25.24
CA GLN A 236 4.04 -2.01 26.14
C GLN A 236 4.91 -2.29 27.39
N GLY A 237 4.97 -3.55 27.83
CA GLY A 237 5.77 -4.02 28.96
C GLY A 237 7.22 -4.33 28.59
N LEU A 238 7.64 -4.01 27.37
CA LEU A 238 8.95 -4.34 26.80
C LEU A 238 9.20 -5.85 26.74
N ARG A 239 8.16 -6.66 26.57
CA ARG A 239 8.26 -8.10 26.37
C ARG A 239 8.19 -8.43 24.88
N LEU A 240 8.98 -9.40 24.46
CA LEU A 240 8.99 -9.88 23.09
C LEU A 240 7.64 -10.53 22.77
N ALA A 241 6.92 -10.02 21.77
CA ALA A 241 5.61 -10.54 21.38
C ALA A 241 5.72 -11.94 20.74
N HIS A 242 6.80 -12.17 20.00
CA HIS A 242 7.07 -13.40 19.25
C HIS A 242 8.53 -13.81 19.35
N ASP A 243 8.81 -15.09 19.10
CA ASP A 243 10.16 -15.60 18.95
C ASP A 243 10.84 -15.00 17.71
N SER A 244 12.05 -14.45 17.88
CA SER A 244 12.90 -14.01 16.78
C SER A 244 14.07 -14.99 16.60
N PRO A 245 14.09 -15.78 15.51
CA PRO A 245 15.21 -16.69 15.23
C PRO A 245 16.50 -15.92 14.97
N GLN A 246 16.42 -14.72 14.38
CA GLN A 246 17.58 -13.86 14.14
C GLN A 246 18.23 -13.43 15.47
N LEU A 247 17.42 -12.91 16.40
CA LEU A 247 17.91 -12.53 17.73
C LEU A 247 18.45 -13.75 18.49
N SER A 248 17.78 -14.90 18.39
CA SER A 248 18.22 -16.14 19.05
C SER A 248 19.57 -16.60 18.53
N SER A 249 19.81 -16.47 17.21
CA SER A 249 21.09 -16.77 16.57
C SER A 249 22.18 -15.79 17.02
N MET A 250 21.88 -14.48 17.03
CA MET A 250 22.81 -13.44 17.49
C MET A 250 23.22 -13.63 18.95
N LEU A 251 22.31 -14.13 19.79
CA LEU A 251 22.56 -14.43 21.19
C LEU A 251 23.15 -15.83 21.45
N LEU A 252 23.43 -16.62 20.40
CA LEU A 252 23.90 -18.00 20.49
C LEU A 252 22.98 -18.93 21.32
N ARG A 253 21.67 -18.63 21.35
CA ARG A 253 20.64 -19.36 22.14
C ARG A 253 19.90 -20.44 21.37
N THR A 254 20.55 -21.12 20.43
CA THR A 254 19.91 -22.07 19.48
C THR A 254 19.25 -23.31 20.09
N GLN A 255 19.41 -23.60 21.40
CA GLN A 255 18.99 -24.88 22.00
C GLN A 255 18.08 -24.79 23.24
N ARG A 256 17.61 -23.61 23.66
CA ARG A 256 16.65 -23.57 24.78
C ARG A 256 15.26 -23.97 24.33
N ALA A 257 14.65 -24.91 25.04
CA ALA A 257 13.27 -25.34 24.80
C ALA A 257 12.23 -24.21 25.02
N SER A 258 12.60 -23.18 25.78
CA SER A 258 11.85 -21.94 25.91
C SER A 258 12.39 -20.92 24.91
N GLY A 259 11.59 -20.55 23.91
CA GLY A 259 11.89 -19.43 23.02
C GLY A 259 12.07 -18.09 23.77
N LEU A 260 12.40 -17.04 23.03
CA LEU A 260 12.52 -15.67 23.55
C LEU A 260 11.16 -14.97 23.77
N SER A 261 10.06 -15.55 23.28
CA SER A 261 8.71 -15.00 23.39
C SER A 261 8.33 -14.79 24.86
N GLY A 262 7.91 -13.57 25.19
CA GLY A 262 7.55 -13.15 26.54
C GLY A 262 8.75 -12.74 27.43
N GLU A 263 9.99 -12.93 27.00
CA GLU A 263 11.16 -12.39 27.71
C GLU A 263 11.16 -10.85 27.67
N VAL A 264 11.60 -10.25 28.77
CA VAL A 264 11.69 -8.78 28.90
C VAL A 264 12.96 -8.32 28.18
N LEU A 265 12.82 -7.56 27.10
CA LEU A 265 13.90 -7.12 26.22
C LEU A 265 15.08 -6.47 26.99
N PRO A 266 14.87 -5.52 27.93
CA PRO A 266 15.95 -4.96 28.74
C PRO A 266 16.83 -5.99 29.49
N ASN A 267 16.31 -7.18 29.81
CA ASN A 267 17.09 -8.21 30.52
C ASN A 267 18.16 -8.86 29.63
N LEU A 268 18.05 -8.71 28.31
CA LEU A 268 19.04 -9.19 27.35
C LEU A 268 20.28 -8.29 27.29
N PHE A 269 20.21 -7.07 27.82
CA PHE A 269 21.28 -6.09 27.78
C PHE A 269 22.14 -6.11 29.05
N HIS A 270 23.35 -5.58 28.92
CA HIS A 270 24.25 -5.33 30.05
C HIS A 270 23.62 -4.39 31.08
N GLU A 271 23.94 -4.57 32.36
CA GLU A 271 23.30 -3.88 33.49
C GLU A 271 23.29 -2.35 33.35
N GLU A 272 24.40 -1.79 32.87
CA GLU A 272 24.60 -0.36 32.64
C GLU A 272 23.61 0.24 31.61
N ASP A 273 23.15 -0.56 30.65
CA ASP A 273 22.29 -0.10 29.56
C ASP A 273 20.80 -0.32 29.83
N ARG A 274 20.43 -1.21 30.76
CA ARG A 274 19.03 -1.57 31.03
C ARG A 274 18.16 -0.37 31.40
N ALA A 275 18.67 0.49 32.28
CA ALA A 275 17.95 1.67 32.73
C ALA A 275 17.80 2.70 31.60
N ARG A 276 18.87 2.90 30.80
CA ARG A 276 18.87 3.83 29.66
C ARG A 276 17.88 3.39 28.59
N ILE A 277 17.87 2.11 28.25
CA ILE A 277 16.94 1.52 27.28
C ILE A 277 15.50 1.67 27.78
N SER A 278 15.23 1.28 29.02
CA SER A 278 13.89 1.37 29.61
C SER A 278 13.35 2.81 29.61
N GLU A 279 14.21 3.78 29.92
CA GLU A 279 13.85 5.19 29.89
C GLU A 279 13.61 5.70 28.47
N GLN A 280 14.42 5.27 27.51
CA GLN A 280 14.24 5.62 26.10
C GLN A 280 12.88 5.14 25.57
N PHE A 281 12.47 3.91 25.88
CA PHE A 281 11.15 3.39 25.48
C PHE A 281 9.99 4.14 26.15
N ARG A 282 10.16 4.60 27.41
CA ARG A 282 9.15 5.39 28.11
C ARG A 282 8.98 6.79 27.53
N THR A 283 10.11 7.45 27.24
CA THR A 283 10.16 8.85 26.77
C THR A 283 9.90 8.99 25.29
N SER A 284 10.08 7.94 24.49
CA SER A 284 9.79 7.95 23.06
C SER A 284 8.35 8.41 22.81
N THR A 285 8.16 9.42 21.97
CA THR A 285 6.84 9.84 21.49
C THR A 285 6.52 9.17 20.17
N SER A 286 5.23 8.96 19.89
CA SER A 286 4.68 8.15 18.78
C SER A 286 5.04 8.59 17.35
N GLN A 287 5.94 9.56 17.15
CA GLN A 287 6.23 10.14 15.82
C GLN A 287 7.71 10.09 15.40
N SER A 288 8.64 9.72 16.27
CA SER A 288 10.08 9.71 15.93
C SER A 288 10.69 8.34 16.20
N ALA A 289 11.32 7.77 15.17
CA ALA A 289 12.25 6.66 15.36
C ALA A 289 13.39 7.12 16.27
N THR A 290 13.77 6.30 17.23
CA THR A 290 14.90 6.57 18.13
C THR A 290 15.99 5.55 17.89
N ALA A 291 17.24 6.00 17.85
CA ALA A 291 18.41 5.15 17.72
C ALA A 291 19.24 5.22 18.99
N LEU A 292 19.74 4.09 19.48
CA LEU A 292 20.63 4.03 20.64
C LEU A 292 21.64 2.90 20.49
N ASN A 293 22.86 3.13 20.96
CA ASN A 293 23.88 2.09 21.07
C ASN A 293 23.79 1.42 22.44
N ALA A 294 23.99 0.11 22.50
CA ALA A 294 23.99 -0.67 23.72
C ALA A 294 24.84 -1.95 23.59
N ASP A 295 25.16 -2.57 24.73
CA ASP A 295 25.79 -3.88 24.81
C ASP A 295 24.73 -4.95 25.12
N ILE A 296 24.53 -5.89 24.20
CA ILE A 296 23.69 -7.07 24.42
C ILE A 296 24.57 -8.25 24.91
N LEU A 297 24.03 -9.10 25.78
CA LEU A 297 24.72 -10.25 26.36
C LEU A 297 24.28 -11.54 25.67
N ASP A 298 25.23 -12.28 25.11
CA ASP A 298 24.98 -13.61 24.54
C ASP A 298 24.78 -14.69 25.63
N SER A 299 24.65 -15.96 25.24
CA SER A 299 24.49 -17.08 26.17
C SER A 299 25.68 -17.29 27.11
N ASP A 300 26.88 -16.86 26.71
CA ASP A 300 28.14 -17.01 27.44
C ASP A 300 28.55 -15.74 28.18
N PHE A 301 27.66 -14.75 28.24
CA PHE A 301 27.86 -13.42 28.84
C PHE A 301 28.93 -12.56 28.15
N ASN A 302 29.24 -12.84 26.88
CA ASN A 302 30.05 -11.93 26.06
C ASN A 302 29.21 -10.70 25.70
N ARG A 303 29.89 -9.55 25.58
CA ARG A 303 29.27 -8.29 25.17
C ARG A 303 29.32 -8.17 23.65
N VAL A 304 28.16 -8.04 23.03
CA VAL A 304 28.01 -7.73 21.62
C VAL A 304 27.50 -6.29 21.51
N LYS A 305 28.26 -5.41 20.87
CA LYS A 305 27.84 -4.03 20.66
C LYS A 305 26.77 -3.99 19.59
N VAL A 306 25.66 -3.34 19.89
CA VAL A 306 24.52 -3.23 18.97
C VAL A 306 24.01 -1.81 18.86
N GLU A 307 23.51 -1.48 17.68
CA GLU A 307 22.66 -0.32 17.42
C GLU A 307 21.21 -0.79 17.44
N LEU A 308 20.40 -0.19 18.31
CA LEU A 308 18.95 -0.40 18.33
C LEU A 308 18.27 0.76 17.63
N VAL A 309 17.31 0.46 16.75
CA VAL A 309 16.36 1.44 16.25
C VAL A 309 14.95 1.03 16.64
N CYS A 310 14.28 1.93 17.36
CA CYS A 310 12.96 1.70 17.92
C CYS A 310 11.94 2.60 17.22
N VAL A 311 10.89 1.98 16.67
CA VAL A 311 9.73 2.66 16.09
C VAL A 311 8.50 2.27 16.90
N GLN A 312 7.84 3.25 17.50
CA GLN A 312 6.58 3.03 18.20
C GLN A 312 5.41 2.94 17.20
N PHE A 313 4.49 2.01 17.43
CA PHE A 313 3.22 1.94 16.71
C PHE A 313 2.10 1.46 17.64
N ASP A 314 0.86 1.71 17.26
CA ASP A 314 -0.31 1.17 17.97
C ASP A 314 -0.77 -0.10 17.24
N ASN A 315 -0.93 -1.20 17.98
CA ASN A 315 -1.39 -2.46 17.42
C ASN A 315 -2.91 -2.43 17.13
N LEU A 316 -3.47 -3.57 16.69
CA LEU A 316 -4.91 -3.67 16.39
C LEU A 316 -5.81 -3.54 17.61
N THR A 317 -5.30 -3.82 18.82
CA THR A 317 -6.01 -3.60 20.09
C THR A 317 -5.85 -2.19 20.62
N ASN A 318 -5.17 -1.31 19.87
CA ASN A 318 -4.83 0.05 20.26
C ASN A 318 -3.93 0.11 21.51
N ASP A 319 -3.18 -0.96 21.76
CA ASP A 319 -2.09 -1.00 22.71
C ASP A 319 -0.80 -0.52 22.06
N ARG A 320 0.04 0.12 22.87
CA ARG A 320 1.32 0.66 22.43
C ARG A 320 2.33 -0.48 22.26
N CYS A 321 2.79 -0.69 21.04
CA CYS A 321 3.86 -1.63 20.71
C CYS A 321 5.08 -0.90 20.14
N PHE A 322 6.19 -1.62 20.06
CA PHE A 322 7.43 -1.15 19.48
C PHE A 322 7.96 -2.17 18.49
N LEU A 323 8.40 -1.68 17.35
CA LEU A 323 9.17 -2.45 16.39
C LEU A 323 10.64 -2.05 16.57
N VAL A 324 11.47 -3.01 16.90
CA VAL A 324 12.88 -2.82 17.27
C VAL A 324 13.75 -3.51 16.23
N GLY A 325 14.55 -2.75 15.51
CA GLY A 325 15.66 -3.26 14.70
C GLY A 325 16.92 -3.32 15.55
N ILE A 326 17.67 -4.41 15.49
CA ILE A 326 18.94 -4.62 16.17
C ILE A 326 20.00 -4.93 15.13
N ARG A 327 21.06 -4.12 15.10
CA ARG A 327 22.19 -4.27 14.20
C ARG A 327 23.45 -4.45 15.01
N GLU A 328 24.22 -5.48 14.70
CA GLU A 328 25.53 -5.71 15.30
C GLU A 328 26.51 -4.66 14.78
N ILE A 329 27.11 -3.92 15.71
CA ILE A 329 28.21 -3.01 15.39
C ILE A 329 29.46 -3.87 15.43
N GLN A 330 29.90 -4.32 14.26
CA GLN A 330 31.25 -4.83 14.14
C GLN A 330 32.19 -3.69 14.49
N ASP A 331 32.83 -3.79 15.65
CA ASP A 331 34.04 -3.05 15.93
C ASP A 331 35.06 -3.53 14.89
N PHE A 332 35.00 -2.95 13.69
CA PHE A 332 36.19 -2.65 12.95
C PHE A 332 36.94 -1.65 13.84
N GLU A 333 37.53 -2.16 14.91
CA GLU A 333 38.81 -1.66 15.33
C GLU A 333 39.59 -1.59 14.02
N ARG A 334 39.71 -0.38 13.50
CA ARG A 334 40.88 0.03 12.74
C ARG A 334 42.05 -0.09 13.70
N GLY A 335 42.29 -1.30 14.22
CA GLY A 335 43.61 -1.77 14.47
C GLY A 335 44.33 -1.35 13.21
N SER A 336 45.30 -0.48 13.41
CA SER A 336 46.50 -0.36 12.62
C SER A 336 47.21 -1.73 12.53
N LEU A 337 46.48 -2.82 12.29
CA LEU A 337 46.85 -3.79 11.30
C LEU A 337 46.88 -2.97 10.02
N ALA A 338 48.07 -2.44 9.72
CA ALA A 338 48.51 -2.42 8.36
C ALA A 338 48.06 -3.76 7.79
N ALA A 339 46.94 -3.76 7.07
CA ALA A 339 46.73 -4.71 6.03
C ALA A 339 48.08 -4.69 5.32
N ALA A 340 48.85 -5.77 5.47
CA ALA A 340 49.91 -6.04 4.53
C ALA A 340 49.20 -5.81 3.20
N PRO A 341 49.54 -4.73 2.49
CA PRO A 341 48.72 -4.26 1.39
C PRO A 341 48.49 -5.51 0.58
N VAL A 342 47.22 -5.91 0.40
CA VAL A 342 46.88 -6.69 -0.77
C VAL A 342 47.41 -5.78 -1.84
N HIS A 343 48.62 -6.09 -2.30
CA HIS A 343 49.34 -5.21 -3.18
C HIS A 343 48.32 -5.00 -4.29
N PRO A 344 47.77 -3.77 -4.50
CA PRO A 344 47.32 -3.47 -5.84
C PRO A 344 48.51 -3.94 -6.68
N PRO A 345 48.31 -4.87 -7.63
CA PRO A 345 49.41 -5.48 -8.35
C PRO A 345 50.38 -4.35 -8.62
N THR A 346 51.62 -4.49 -8.15
CA THR A 346 52.65 -3.45 -8.11
C THR A 346 53.11 -3.04 -9.52
N SER A 347 52.15 -2.99 -10.45
CA SER A 347 52.03 -2.06 -11.56
C SER A 347 52.23 -0.64 -11.04
N SER A 348 53.48 -0.21 -11.16
CA SER A 348 54.00 1.12 -10.92
C SER A 348 53.48 2.18 -11.92
N ALA A 349 52.30 1.98 -12.51
CA ALA A 349 51.70 2.91 -13.46
C ALA A 349 50.39 3.45 -12.88
N ALA A 350 50.23 4.77 -12.91
CA ALA A 350 49.15 5.52 -12.26
C ALA A 350 47.78 5.29 -12.95
N ASP A 351 47.21 4.10 -12.83
CA ASP A 351 46.05 3.72 -13.63
C ASP A 351 44.73 4.36 -13.16
N PHE A 352 43.91 4.73 -14.14
CA PHE A 352 42.63 5.39 -13.91
C PHE A 352 41.56 4.31 -13.79
N CYS A 353 41.01 4.19 -12.59
CA CYS A 353 40.00 3.19 -12.28
C CYS A 353 38.75 3.88 -11.75
N LEU A 354 37.59 3.40 -12.16
CA LEU A 354 36.31 3.78 -11.59
C LEU A 354 35.38 2.57 -11.49
N VAL A 355 34.55 2.57 -10.45
CA VAL A 355 33.52 1.56 -10.20
C VAL A 355 32.18 2.24 -10.31
N PHE A 356 31.25 1.67 -11.08
CA PHE A 356 29.93 2.25 -11.31
C PHE A 356 28.84 1.18 -11.38
N ASP A 357 27.60 1.58 -11.09
CA ASP A 357 26.42 0.72 -11.20
C ASP A 357 26.07 0.49 -12.68
N LEU A 358 25.94 -0.77 -13.10
CA LEU A 358 25.74 -1.11 -14.51
C LEU A 358 24.36 -0.65 -15.05
N GLN A 359 23.38 -0.46 -14.17
CA GLN A 359 22.00 -0.14 -14.52
C GLN A 359 21.73 1.36 -14.47
N SER A 360 22.16 2.05 -13.40
CA SER A 360 22.00 3.50 -13.25
C SER A 360 23.13 4.30 -13.91
N LEU A 361 24.28 3.66 -14.15
CA LEU A 361 25.50 4.29 -14.65
C LEU A 361 26.09 5.33 -13.68
N GLU A 362 25.73 5.23 -12.40
CA GLU A 362 26.20 6.11 -11.31
C GLU A 362 27.56 5.64 -10.79
N ILE A 363 28.48 6.58 -10.60
CA ILE A 363 29.84 6.31 -10.14
C ILE A 363 29.84 6.10 -8.62
N GLN A 364 30.28 4.92 -8.19
CA GLN A 364 30.38 4.54 -6.78
C GLN A 364 31.77 4.86 -6.21
N ILE A 365 32.83 4.53 -6.96
CA ILE A 365 34.22 4.68 -6.53
C ILE A 365 35.05 5.22 -7.69
N MET A 366 36.04 6.07 -7.38
CA MET A 366 36.92 6.67 -8.37
C MET A 366 38.35 6.75 -7.81
N SER A 367 39.35 6.33 -8.60
CA SER A 367 40.75 6.45 -8.21
C SER A 367 41.19 7.92 -8.15
N ASP A 368 42.22 8.24 -7.38
CA ASP A 368 42.69 9.63 -7.25
C ASP A 368 43.18 10.21 -8.57
N GLY A 369 43.78 9.39 -9.43
CA GLY A 369 44.14 9.78 -10.79
C GLY A 369 42.90 10.15 -11.62
N MET A 370 41.83 9.36 -11.53
CA MET A 370 40.56 9.65 -12.22
C MET A 370 39.86 10.88 -11.66
N LYS A 371 39.90 11.11 -10.34
CA LYS A 371 39.40 12.35 -9.72
C LYS A 371 40.15 13.58 -10.21
N GLN A 372 41.47 13.51 -10.30
CA GLN A 372 42.30 14.61 -10.82
C GLN A 372 42.01 14.88 -12.30
N LEU A 373 41.87 13.82 -13.10
CA LEU A 373 41.47 13.94 -14.49
C LEU A 373 40.08 14.58 -14.63
N CYS A 374 39.09 14.17 -13.83
CA CYS A 374 37.75 14.76 -13.88
C CYS A 374 37.75 16.25 -13.49
N LYS A 375 38.57 16.64 -12.50
CA LYS A 375 38.73 18.04 -12.10
C LYS A 375 39.33 18.91 -13.21
N SER A 376 40.30 18.40 -13.98
CA SER A 376 40.88 19.15 -15.08
C SER A 376 39.93 19.29 -16.27
N LEU A 377 39.02 18.34 -16.45
CA LEU A 377 38.01 18.34 -17.52
C LEU A 377 36.78 19.19 -17.18
N HIS A 378 36.41 19.30 -15.90
CA HIS A 378 35.22 20.01 -15.44
C HIS A 378 35.59 21.19 -14.52
N PRO A 379 35.70 22.42 -15.06
CA PRO A 379 36.04 23.60 -14.26
C PRO A 379 34.95 23.98 -13.23
N SER A 380 33.77 23.37 -13.28
CA SER A 380 32.67 23.61 -12.34
C SER A 380 32.91 23.07 -10.93
N ASN A 381 34.04 22.38 -10.68
CA ASN A 381 34.44 21.84 -9.37
C ASN A 381 33.44 20.82 -8.77
N SER A 382 32.39 20.45 -9.52
CA SER A 382 31.46 19.38 -9.20
C SER A 382 32.05 18.05 -9.69
N MET A 383 32.13 17.05 -8.82
CA MET A 383 32.48 15.69 -9.25
C MET A 383 31.37 15.13 -10.15
N PRO A 384 31.73 14.33 -11.18
CA PRO A 384 30.73 13.66 -12.01
C PRO A 384 30.02 12.58 -11.17
N ASP A 385 28.70 12.56 -11.24
CA ASP A 385 27.86 11.57 -10.54
C ASP A 385 27.62 10.34 -11.44
N SER A 386 27.69 10.51 -12.76
CA SER A 386 27.54 9.43 -13.73
C SER A 386 28.74 9.28 -14.66
N ILE A 387 29.00 8.05 -15.13
CA ILE A 387 29.99 7.82 -16.18
C ILE A 387 29.69 8.59 -17.46
N LEU A 388 28.41 8.88 -17.72
CA LEU A 388 27.99 9.69 -18.87
C LEU A 388 28.47 11.14 -18.78
N ASP A 389 28.77 11.64 -17.58
CA ASP A 389 29.29 12.99 -17.37
C ASP A 389 30.78 13.08 -17.73
N ILE A 390 31.51 11.95 -17.74
CA ILE A 390 32.93 11.89 -18.10
C ILE A 390 33.11 11.70 -19.62
N VAL A 391 32.10 11.14 -20.27
CA VAL A 391 32.11 10.73 -21.68
C VAL A 391 31.42 11.79 -22.55
N SER A 392 31.98 12.06 -23.73
CA SER A 392 31.41 13.04 -24.65
C SER A 392 29.98 12.63 -25.09
N PRO A 393 29.05 13.58 -25.31
CA PRO A 393 27.66 13.30 -25.67
C PRO A 393 27.51 12.39 -26.90
N GLU A 394 28.41 12.52 -27.87
CA GLU A 394 28.43 11.71 -29.10
C GLU A 394 28.64 10.21 -28.82
N SER A 395 29.38 9.88 -27.76
CA SER A 395 29.69 8.50 -27.37
C SER A 395 28.69 7.88 -26.39
N HIS A 396 27.67 8.61 -25.91
CA HIS A 396 26.70 8.10 -24.93
C HIS A 396 25.94 6.87 -25.45
N LEU A 397 25.46 6.91 -26.69
CA LEU A 397 24.72 5.80 -27.30
C LEU A 397 25.61 4.59 -27.53
N SER A 398 26.84 4.81 -27.99
CA SER A 398 27.81 3.73 -28.23
C SER A 398 28.20 3.05 -26.91
N LEU A 399 28.53 3.84 -25.87
CA LEU A 399 28.86 3.34 -24.54
C LEU A 399 27.70 2.52 -23.95
N ARG A 400 26.45 3.02 -24.03
CA ARG A 400 25.28 2.28 -23.56
C ARG A 400 25.10 0.94 -24.29
N SER A 401 25.28 0.92 -25.61
CA SER A 401 25.17 -0.33 -26.37
C SER A 401 26.26 -1.34 -25.99
N GLN A 402 27.51 -0.89 -25.79
CA GLN A 402 28.62 -1.75 -25.36
C GLN A 402 28.44 -2.28 -23.93
N LEU A 403 27.97 -1.44 -23.00
CA LEU A 403 27.66 -1.87 -21.63
C LEU A 403 26.44 -2.79 -21.55
N GLN A 404 25.47 -2.64 -22.46
CA GLN A 404 24.34 -3.55 -22.55
C GLN A 404 24.77 -4.94 -23.03
N LEU A 405 25.71 -5.01 -23.99
CA LEU A 405 26.32 -6.28 -24.40
C LEU A 405 27.13 -6.92 -23.26
N LEU A 406 27.84 -6.11 -22.46
CA LEU A 406 28.54 -6.60 -21.26
C LEU A 406 27.56 -7.16 -20.20
N LYS A 407 26.30 -6.68 -20.15
CA LYS A 407 25.30 -7.26 -19.25
C LYS A 407 24.96 -8.71 -19.61
N GLU A 408 25.17 -9.10 -20.85
CA GLU A 408 24.86 -10.46 -21.36
C GLU A 408 26.10 -11.38 -21.38
N SER A 409 27.30 -10.85 -21.10
CA SER A 409 28.57 -11.59 -21.12
C SER A 409 29.22 -11.64 -19.74
N ASP A 410 29.84 -12.77 -19.40
CA ASP A 410 30.61 -12.93 -18.16
C ASP A 410 32.11 -12.59 -18.32
N GLU A 411 32.56 -12.25 -19.54
CA GLU A 411 33.96 -11.92 -19.82
C GLU A 411 34.22 -10.41 -19.77
N ALA A 412 35.49 -10.04 -19.53
CA ALA A 412 35.95 -8.66 -19.61
C ALA A 412 35.75 -8.11 -21.04
N ALA A 413 35.07 -6.96 -21.16
CA ALA A 413 34.88 -6.31 -22.47
C ALA A 413 35.79 -5.10 -22.62
N ALA A 414 36.36 -4.94 -23.80
CA ALA A 414 37.04 -3.71 -24.17
C ALA A 414 36.01 -2.70 -24.70
N VAL A 415 35.84 -1.59 -23.99
CA VAL A 415 34.88 -0.54 -24.30
C VAL A 415 35.62 0.66 -24.88
N THR A 416 35.13 1.18 -26.00
CA THR A 416 35.69 2.38 -26.62
C THR A 416 34.83 3.58 -26.25
N LEU A 417 35.44 4.58 -25.61
CA LEU A 417 34.77 5.79 -25.15
C LEU A 417 35.57 7.04 -25.48
N LYS A 418 34.87 8.13 -25.85
CA LYS A 418 35.48 9.43 -26.12
C LYS A 418 35.40 10.27 -24.86
N LEU A 419 36.47 10.25 -24.07
CA LEU A 419 36.60 11.06 -22.85
C LEU A 419 36.58 12.55 -23.23
N LEU A 420 35.80 13.35 -22.49
CA LEU A 420 35.75 14.80 -22.67
C LEU A 420 37.18 15.37 -22.63
N GLY A 421 37.55 16.22 -23.59
CA GLY A 421 38.88 16.86 -23.67
C GLY A 421 40.08 15.94 -23.96
N VAL A 422 39.94 14.62 -23.87
CA VAL A 422 41.04 13.65 -24.03
C VAL A 422 40.99 12.91 -25.38
N GLY A 423 39.79 12.73 -25.94
CA GLY A 423 39.57 12.00 -27.19
C GLY A 423 39.18 10.54 -26.96
N GLU A 424 39.19 9.76 -28.04
CA GLU A 424 38.78 8.34 -28.03
C GLU A 424 39.81 7.45 -27.34
N ARG A 425 39.35 6.64 -26.38
CA ARG A 425 40.16 5.74 -25.56
C ARG A 425 39.48 4.40 -25.39
N GLN A 426 40.31 3.36 -25.28
CA GLN A 426 39.86 2.02 -24.98
C GLN A 426 40.04 1.77 -23.48
N ALA A 427 38.99 1.30 -22.82
CA ALA A 427 38.98 0.91 -21.43
C ALA A 427 38.61 -0.57 -21.32
N SER A 428 39.22 -1.29 -20.38
CA SER A 428 38.78 -2.64 -20.03
C SER A 428 37.73 -2.55 -18.94
N VAL A 429 36.57 -3.16 -19.16
CA VAL A 429 35.47 -3.19 -18.20
C VAL A 429 35.23 -4.63 -17.76
N THR A 430 35.32 -4.88 -16.46
CA THR A 430 34.95 -6.15 -15.85
C THR A 430 33.66 -5.97 -15.03
N ARG A 431 32.80 -6.97 -15.06
CA ARG A 431 31.54 -6.99 -14.32
C ARG A 431 31.68 -7.85 -13.08
N GLU A 432 31.15 -7.38 -11.96
CA GLU A 432 31.07 -8.13 -10.70
C GLU A 432 29.68 -7.93 -10.09
N TYR A 433 29.15 -8.97 -9.45
CA TYR A 433 27.90 -8.84 -8.68
C TYR A 433 28.27 -8.46 -7.25
N ASP A 434 27.89 -7.26 -6.84
CA ASP A 434 28.08 -6.84 -5.45
C ASP A 434 26.92 -7.41 -4.61
N HIS A 435 27.24 -8.44 -3.82
CA HIS A 435 26.27 -9.10 -2.95
C HIS A 435 25.71 -8.18 -1.85
N PHE A 436 26.44 -7.13 -1.45
CA PHE A 436 25.98 -6.19 -0.44
C PHE A 436 24.99 -5.17 -1.01
N LEU A 437 25.23 -4.71 -2.23
CA LEU A 437 24.34 -3.76 -2.91
C LEU A 437 23.18 -4.44 -3.64
N GLU A 438 23.20 -5.76 -3.77
CA GLU A 438 22.30 -6.57 -4.61
C GLU A 438 22.21 -6.05 -6.06
N ARG A 439 23.35 -5.58 -6.59
CA ARG A 439 23.43 -4.94 -7.90
C ARG A 439 24.69 -5.34 -8.65
N TRP A 440 24.59 -5.29 -9.97
CA TRP A 440 25.74 -5.48 -10.85
C TRP A 440 26.55 -4.19 -10.91
N VAL A 441 27.83 -4.29 -10.55
CA VAL A 441 28.80 -3.20 -10.65
C VAL A 441 29.80 -3.49 -11.76
N ALA A 442 30.30 -2.44 -12.41
CA ALA A 442 31.38 -2.52 -13.38
C ALA A 442 32.62 -1.80 -12.88
N ASN A 443 33.75 -2.49 -12.98
CA ASN A 443 35.08 -1.94 -12.77
C ASN A 443 35.64 -1.55 -14.15
N MET A 444 35.78 -0.24 -14.41
CA MET A 444 36.39 0.26 -15.64
C MET A 444 37.82 0.72 -15.36
N PHE A 445 38.74 0.20 -16.16
CA PHE A 445 40.15 0.51 -16.11
C PHE A 445 40.61 1.15 -17.42
N ILE A 446 41.20 2.35 -17.33
CA ILE A 446 41.73 3.10 -18.47
C ILE A 446 43.26 3.10 -18.36
N PRO A 447 43.97 2.39 -19.25
CA PRO A 447 45.43 2.30 -19.16
C PRO A 447 46.08 3.66 -19.37
N THR A 448 47.01 4.04 -18.49
CA THR A 448 47.81 5.28 -18.58
C THR A 448 48.51 5.45 -19.92
N ALA A 449 49.00 4.37 -20.52
CA ALA A 449 49.68 4.35 -21.81
C ALA A 449 48.82 4.92 -22.96
N THR A 450 47.49 4.95 -22.79
CA THR A 450 46.57 5.50 -23.79
C THR A 450 46.41 7.01 -23.69
N LEU A 451 46.86 7.65 -22.61
CA LEU A 451 46.76 9.10 -22.46
C LEU A 451 47.89 9.83 -23.17
N THR A 452 47.54 10.92 -23.87
CA THR A 452 48.52 11.78 -24.54
C THR A 452 49.43 12.44 -23.50
N GLN A 453 50.69 12.67 -23.89
CA GLN A 453 51.68 13.33 -23.03
C GLN A 453 51.21 14.72 -22.55
N SER A 454 50.37 15.41 -23.33
CA SER A 454 49.73 16.67 -22.92
C SER A 454 48.83 16.50 -21.68
N ASN A 455 48.08 15.41 -21.59
CA ASN A 455 47.12 15.16 -20.53
C ASN A 455 47.82 14.62 -19.27
N LEU A 456 48.91 13.88 -19.47
CA LEU A 456 49.80 13.49 -18.37
C LEU A 456 50.52 14.71 -17.77
N ARG A 457 50.90 15.69 -18.59
CA ARG A 457 51.54 16.94 -18.10
C ARG A 457 50.60 17.79 -17.24
N SER A 458 49.32 17.91 -17.60
CA SER A 458 48.33 18.58 -16.75
C SER A 458 48.13 17.89 -15.40
N LEU A 459 48.37 16.58 -15.30
CA LEU A 459 48.29 15.83 -14.04
C LEU A 459 49.57 15.96 -13.19
N SER A 460 50.74 16.09 -13.83
CA SER A 460 52.02 16.24 -13.10
C SER A 460 52.26 17.65 -12.57
N ASP A 461 51.77 18.69 -13.26
CA ASP A 461 52.03 20.09 -12.89
C ASP A 461 51.32 20.51 -11.58
N GLU A 462 50.20 19.89 -11.21
CA GLU A 462 49.53 20.17 -9.92
C GLU A 462 50.24 19.57 -8.71
N ARG A 463 50.98 18.46 -8.86
CA ARG A 463 51.76 17.87 -7.75
C ARG A 463 52.93 18.76 -7.30
N GLY A 464 53.36 19.71 -8.13
CA GLY A 464 54.47 20.61 -7.84
C GLY A 464 54.10 21.88 -7.08
N GLN A 465 52.83 22.30 -7.04
CA GLN A 465 52.44 23.62 -6.50
C GLN A 465 51.95 23.61 -5.05
N HIS A 466 51.71 22.45 -4.43
CA HIS A 466 51.13 22.38 -3.07
C HIS A 466 52.13 22.26 -1.90
N PHE A 467 53.44 22.30 -2.13
CA PHE A 467 54.47 22.35 -1.08
C PHE A 467 55.30 23.64 -1.15
N GLY A 468 54.75 24.76 -0.69
CA GLY A 468 55.56 25.95 -0.43
C GLY A 468 54.77 27.25 -0.21
N ARG A 469 54.98 27.87 0.96
CA ARG A 469 54.40 29.13 1.51
C ARG A 469 52.98 28.98 2.09
N GLY A 470 52.68 29.38 3.32
CA GLY A 470 53.39 30.21 4.28
C GLY A 470 52.50 31.35 4.77
N ARG A 471 52.05 31.22 6.02
CA ARG A 471 51.98 32.27 7.07
C ARG A 471 50.91 33.40 7.00
N SER A 472 50.21 33.49 8.15
CA SER A 472 49.76 34.66 8.94
C SER A 472 48.65 35.62 8.46
N ASP A 473 47.62 35.68 9.32
CA ASP A 473 46.93 36.85 9.89
C ASP A 473 46.27 37.90 8.97
N HIS A 474 44.93 37.99 9.04
CA HIS A 474 44.25 39.04 9.82
C HIS A 474 42.72 38.95 9.76
N SER A 475 42.12 39.24 10.91
CA SER A 475 40.76 39.69 11.22
C SER A 475 40.00 40.48 10.14
N SER A 476 38.69 40.27 10.00
CA SER A 476 37.67 41.25 10.43
C SER A 476 36.24 40.83 10.09
N LEU A 477 35.34 41.14 11.02
CA LEU A 477 33.89 41.16 10.92
C LEU A 477 33.39 41.93 9.68
N SER A 478 32.36 41.42 9.01
CA SER A 478 31.20 42.26 8.68
C SER A 478 29.94 41.43 8.40
N SER A 479 28.87 41.89 9.02
CA SER A 479 27.48 41.53 8.85
C SER A 479 26.93 42.09 7.55
N ARG A 480 26.12 41.31 6.81
CA ARG A 480 24.95 41.88 6.13
C ARG A 480 23.92 40.85 5.67
N SER A 481 22.70 41.17 6.06
CA SER A 481 21.42 40.60 5.66
C SER A 481 21.11 40.77 4.17
N SER A 482 20.55 39.72 3.56
CA SER A 482 19.65 39.84 2.40
C SER A 482 18.74 38.62 2.38
N ARG A 483 17.53 38.74 2.90
CA ARG A 483 16.28 39.00 2.15
C ARG A 483 15.97 37.93 1.09
N SER A 484 15.03 37.06 1.47
CA SER A 484 13.74 36.87 0.78
C SER A 484 13.77 36.84 -0.74
N ARG A 485 13.61 35.64 -1.31
CA ARG A 485 12.82 35.45 -2.54
C ARG A 485 12.09 34.11 -2.52
N ARG A 486 10.83 34.19 -2.07
CA ARG A 486 9.74 33.26 -2.40
C ARG A 486 9.52 33.31 -3.92
N SER A 487 9.78 32.21 -4.63
CA SER A 487 9.26 32.00 -5.99
C SER A 487 8.03 31.11 -5.93
N ARG A 488 6.92 31.70 -6.37
CA ARG A 488 5.61 31.09 -6.56
C ARG A 488 5.66 30.08 -7.70
N SER A 489 5.07 28.91 -7.45
CA SER A 489 3.95 28.33 -8.19
C SER A 489 3.68 28.94 -9.58
N LEU A 490 4.00 28.17 -10.62
CA LEU A 490 3.33 28.23 -11.92
C LEU A 490 2.65 26.89 -12.19
N ARG A 491 1.35 26.87 -11.89
CA ARG A 491 0.37 25.93 -12.45
C ARG A 491 0.26 26.21 -13.94
N SER A 492 0.77 25.33 -14.79
CA SER A 492 0.35 25.24 -16.19
C SER A 492 -0.63 24.10 -16.35
N SER A 493 -1.90 24.48 -16.44
CA SER A 493 -2.98 23.70 -17.01
C SER A 493 -2.65 23.38 -18.46
N SER A 494 -2.48 22.11 -18.80
CA SER A 494 -2.73 21.64 -20.16
C SER A 494 -3.48 20.31 -20.09
N ARG A 495 -4.73 20.42 -20.54
CA ARG A 495 -5.72 19.38 -20.69
C ARG A 495 -5.69 19.07 -22.18
N ALA A 496 -5.20 17.91 -22.57
CA ALA A 496 -5.33 17.43 -23.95
C ALA A 496 -5.55 15.92 -23.92
N GLU A 497 -6.58 15.54 -24.65
CA GLU A 497 -7.09 14.19 -24.86
C GLU A 497 -6.04 13.28 -25.52
N SER A 498 -6.01 12.01 -25.09
CA SER A 498 -5.60 10.91 -25.97
C SER A 498 -6.14 9.60 -25.43
N ARG A 499 -7.16 9.09 -26.12
CA ARG A 499 -7.69 7.73 -25.99
C ARG A 499 -6.78 6.75 -26.75
N ALA A 500 -6.79 5.52 -26.24
CA ALA A 500 -6.53 4.24 -26.91
C ALA A 500 -5.07 3.81 -27.13
N ALA A 501 -4.62 2.87 -26.30
CA ALA A 501 -4.04 1.59 -26.74
C ALA A 501 -3.82 0.68 -25.51
N ASP A 502 -4.83 -0.12 -25.16
CA ASP A 502 -4.67 -1.23 -24.22
C ASP A 502 -3.89 -2.36 -24.92
N ARG A 503 -2.70 -2.68 -24.42
CA ARG A 503 -2.01 -3.95 -24.68
C ARG A 503 -1.84 -4.69 -23.36
N ALA A 504 -2.35 -5.92 -23.37
CA ALA A 504 -2.35 -6.86 -22.28
C ALA A 504 -0.94 -7.15 -21.74
N GLY A 505 -0.77 -6.91 -20.44
CA GLY A 505 0.33 -7.43 -19.63
C GLY A 505 -0.25 -8.40 -18.61
N SER A 506 0.13 -9.67 -18.75
CA SER A 506 -0.18 -10.78 -17.84
C SER A 506 0.32 -10.46 -16.42
N ILE A 507 -0.58 -10.36 -15.45
CA ILE A 507 -0.25 -10.32 -14.03
C ILE A 507 -0.42 -11.74 -13.48
N THR A 508 0.70 -12.34 -13.12
CA THR A 508 0.81 -13.53 -12.29
C THR A 508 0.11 -13.27 -10.96
N GLN A 509 -0.96 -14.03 -10.70
CA GLN A 509 -1.70 -13.99 -9.44
C GLN A 509 -0.84 -14.56 -8.31
N LEU A 510 -0.50 -13.72 -7.33
CA LEU A 510 -0.09 -14.15 -6.00
C LEU A 510 -1.32 -14.70 -5.27
N HIS A 511 -1.37 -16.02 -5.14
CA HIS A 511 -2.44 -16.76 -4.50
C HIS A 511 -2.27 -16.67 -2.98
N VAL A 512 -2.87 -15.66 -2.34
CA VAL A 512 -2.98 -15.59 -0.88
C VAL A 512 -4.19 -16.43 -0.46
N THR A 513 -3.91 -17.63 0.04
CA THR A 513 -4.89 -18.54 0.61
C THR A 513 -5.43 -17.96 1.91
N MET A 514 -6.64 -17.39 1.88
CA MET A 514 -7.36 -17.05 3.12
C MET A 514 -7.87 -18.34 3.77
N ILE A 515 -7.47 -18.57 5.02
CA ILE A 515 -8.05 -19.58 5.91
C ILE A 515 -9.43 -19.06 6.36
N PRO A 516 -10.52 -19.82 6.21
CA PRO A 516 -11.81 -19.43 6.77
C PRO A 516 -11.80 -19.60 8.29
N LEU A 517 -12.25 -18.56 9.00
CA LEU A 517 -12.70 -18.65 10.39
C LEU A 517 -13.98 -19.46 10.50
#